data_AF-A0A7S2UUK7-F1
#
_entry.id   AF-A0A7S2UUK7-F1
#
_cell.length_a   1.000
_cell.length_b   1.000
_cell.length_c   1.000
_cell.angle_alpha   90.00
_cell.angle_beta   90.00
_cell.angle_gamma   90.00
#
_symmetry.space_group_name_H-M   'P 1'
#
loop_
_entity.id
_entity.type
_entity.pdbx_description
1 polymer ?
#
loop_
_entity_poly.entity_id
_entity_poly.type
_entity_poly.pdbx_seq_one_letter_code
_entity_poly.pdbx_strand_id
1 'polypeptide(L)'
;VGGGAPPIGGTPSFCFVVKNMFDPATETAEGWELDIKEDVEEECSRFGTVLHSYVETRQPGGFVYLLFARVEAAQQAAQSLHGRWFAGRMITVDFVVPNVYTSKFPEAAQAAQTALATSQNARGY
;
A
#
# COMPACT_ATOMS: atom_id res chain seq x y z
N VAL A 1 -15.58 23.17 9.86
CA VAL A 1 -15.28 22.90 8.43
C VAL A 1 -14.04 22.01 8.36
N GLY A 2 -14.22 20.70 8.56
CA GLY A 2 -13.09 19.76 8.54
C GLY A 2 -12.67 19.52 7.09
N GLY A 3 -11.48 19.97 6.71
CA GLY A 3 -10.95 19.86 5.35
C GLY A 3 -10.92 18.40 4.89
N GLY A 4 -11.37 18.16 3.66
CA GLY A 4 -11.28 16.83 3.05
C GLY A 4 -9.84 16.33 2.98
N ALA A 5 -9.68 15.02 2.80
CA ALA A 5 -8.37 14.42 2.59
C ALA A 5 -7.65 15.11 1.41
N PRO A 6 -6.31 15.26 1.47
CA PRO A 6 -5.56 15.84 0.37
C PRO A 6 -5.70 15.01 -0.92
N PRO A 7 -5.26 15.48 -2.09
CA PRO A 7 -5.15 14.60 -3.24
C PRO A 7 -4.22 13.41 -2.96
N ILE A 8 -4.52 12.23 -3.50
CA ILE A 8 -3.61 11.07 -3.51
C ILE A 8 -2.31 11.50 -4.22
N GLY A 9 -1.17 11.34 -3.55
CA GLY A 9 0.13 11.72 -4.10
C GLY A 9 0.71 10.69 -5.07
N GLY A 10 1.62 11.14 -5.92
CA GLY A 10 2.35 10.29 -6.86
C GLY A 10 1.58 9.93 -8.15
N THR A 11 2.32 9.40 -9.12
CA THR A 11 1.74 8.90 -10.38
C THR A 11 1.22 7.47 -10.17
N PRO A 12 -0.01 7.13 -10.59
CA PRO A 12 -0.55 5.78 -10.48
C PRO A 12 0.42 4.70 -10.94
N SER A 13 0.62 3.71 -10.09
CA SER A 13 1.44 2.52 -10.35
C SER A 13 0.82 1.32 -9.62
N PHE A 14 1.42 0.15 -9.76
CA PHE A 14 1.03 -1.03 -9.00
C PHE A 14 1.62 -1.05 -7.58
N CYS A 15 2.32 0.00 -7.17
CA CYS A 15 2.91 0.15 -5.83
C CYS A 15 2.32 1.38 -5.14
N PHE A 16 1.93 1.26 -3.86
CA PHE A 16 1.62 2.43 -3.05
C PHE A 16 2.03 2.23 -1.59
N VAL A 17 1.97 3.32 -0.83
CA VAL A 17 2.13 3.32 0.63
C VAL A 17 0.88 3.90 1.28
N VAL A 18 0.31 3.18 2.23
CA VAL A 18 -0.66 3.73 3.19
C VAL A 18 0.13 4.36 4.31
N LYS A 19 -0.25 5.57 4.71
CA LYS A 19 0.39 6.36 5.76
C LYS A 19 -0.57 6.55 6.92
N ASN A 20 0.01 6.78 8.09
CA ASN A 20 -0.67 7.07 9.34
C ASN A 20 -1.58 5.93 9.84
N MET A 21 -1.24 4.67 9.50
CA MET A 21 -1.99 3.48 9.96
C MET A 21 -1.81 3.23 11.46
N PHE A 22 -0.62 3.48 11.99
CA PHE A 22 -0.23 3.21 13.37
C PHE A 22 0.83 4.20 13.85
N ASP A 23 1.15 4.16 15.14
CA ASP A 23 2.32 4.82 15.70
C ASP A 23 3.23 3.76 16.34
N PRO A 24 4.40 3.44 15.74
CA PRO A 24 5.26 2.38 16.24
C PRO A 24 5.81 2.66 17.64
N ALA A 25 5.76 3.91 18.13
CA ALA A 25 6.16 4.24 19.50
C ALA A 25 5.10 3.83 20.54
N THR A 26 3.85 3.62 20.13
CA THR A 26 2.73 3.29 21.03
C THR A 26 2.24 1.86 20.90
N GLU A 27 2.56 1.17 19.81
CA GLU A 27 2.22 -0.24 19.65
C GLU A 27 3.11 -1.13 20.53
N THR A 28 2.49 -1.93 21.40
CA THR A 28 3.20 -2.73 22.43
C THR A 28 2.81 -4.20 22.48
N ALA A 29 1.75 -4.59 21.77
CA ALA A 29 1.30 -5.98 21.71
C ALA A 29 2.28 -6.83 20.89
N GLU A 30 2.51 -8.08 21.26
CA GLU A 30 3.37 -8.96 20.46
C GLU A 30 2.70 -9.24 19.10
N GLY A 31 3.42 -9.02 18.00
CA GLY A 31 2.92 -9.30 16.65
C GLY A 31 1.91 -8.29 16.08
N TRP A 32 1.76 -7.10 16.69
CA TRP A 32 0.82 -6.07 16.21
C TRP A 32 1.02 -5.73 14.73
N GLU A 33 2.26 -5.81 14.24
CA GLU A 33 2.60 -5.54 12.85
C GLU A 33 2.05 -6.59 11.90
N LEU A 34 1.87 -7.83 12.35
CA LEU A 34 1.26 -8.90 11.57
C LEU A 34 -0.25 -8.65 11.46
N ASP A 35 -0.93 -8.28 12.54
CA ASP A 35 -2.35 -7.95 12.52
C ASP A 35 -2.63 -6.80 11.53
N ILE A 36 -1.82 -5.73 11.59
CA ILE A 36 -1.94 -4.61 10.63
C ILE A 36 -1.67 -5.06 9.19
N LYS A 37 -0.68 -5.92 8.99
CA LYS A 37 -0.35 -6.46 7.67
C LYS A 37 -1.53 -7.26 7.11
N GLU A 38 -2.08 -8.17 7.90
CA GLU A 38 -3.19 -9.05 7.52
C GLU A 38 -4.47 -8.24 7.25
N ASP A 39 -4.83 -7.30 8.11
CA ASP A 39 -5.99 -6.41 7.93
C ASP A 39 -5.90 -5.62 6.61
N VAL A 40 -4.73 -5.04 6.34
CA VAL A 40 -4.52 -4.25 5.12
C VAL A 40 -4.47 -5.13 3.88
N GLU A 41 -3.85 -6.32 3.96
CA GLU A 41 -3.85 -7.29 2.86
C GLU A 41 -5.25 -7.82 2.55
N GLU A 42 -6.05 -8.15 3.57
CA GLU A 42 -7.42 -8.62 3.44
C GLU A 42 -8.28 -7.56 2.75
N GLU A 43 -8.26 -6.32 3.24
CA GLU A 43 -9.02 -5.23 2.64
C GLU A 43 -8.56 -4.93 1.21
N CYS A 44 -7.25 -4.98 0.94
CA CYS A 44 -6.70 -4.76 -0.39
C CYS A 44 -7.02 -5.89 -1.37
N SER A 45 -7.12 -7.13 -0.89
CA SER A 45 -7.40 -8.32 -1.72
C SER A 45 -8.74 -8.23 -2.44
N ARG A 46 -9.67 -7.42 -1.92
CA ARG A 46 -11.00 -7.14 -2.50
C ARG A 46 -10.92 -6.42 -3.86
N PHE A 47 -9.81 -5.74 -4.15
CA PHE A 47 -9.59 -5.01 -5.40
C PHE A 47 -8.73 -5.79 -6.39
N GLY A 48 -7.88 -6.69 -5.90
CA GLY A 48 -7.04 -7.54 -6.73
C GLY A 48 -5.88 -8.18 -5.95
N THR A 49 -5.09 -9.00 -6.64
CA THR A 49 -3.99 -9.74 -6.03
C THR A 49 -2.89 -8.82 -5.51
N VAL A 50 -2.63 -8.88 -4.20
CA VAL A 50 -1.44 -8.31 -3.55
C VAL A 50 -0.30 -9.33 -3.69
N LEU A 51 0.82 -8.92 -4.30
CA LEU A 51 1.98 -9.77 -4.51
C LEU A 51 3.04 -9.61 -3.42
N HIS A 52 3.05 -8.46 -2.75
CA HIS A 52 3.96 -8.18 -1.65
C HIS A 52 3.38 -7.05 -0.78
N SER A 53 3.56 -7.15 0.54
CA SER A 53 3.34 -6.02 1.43
C SER A 53 4.35 -5.99 2.59
N TYR A 54 4.58 -4.81 3.17
CA TYR A 54 5.53 -4.61 4.25
C TYR A 54 5.06 -3.51 5.20
N VAL A 55 5.10 -3.79 6.51
CA VAL A 55 4.82 -2.84 7.58
C VAL A 55 6.14 -2.26 8.09
N GLU A 56 6.34 -0.94 7.97
CA GLU A 56 7.55 -0.28 8.46
C GLU A 56 7.43 0.06 9.94
N THR A 57 8.09 -0.75 10.77
CA THR A 57 8.04 -0.62 12.24
C THR A 57 9.12 0.31 12.80
N ARG A 58 10.12 0.69 12.00
CA ARG A 58 11.30 1.44 12.50
C ARG A 58 11.18 2.95 12.34
N GLN A 59 10.27 3.43 11.49
CA GLN A 59 10.12 4.84 11.18
C GLN A 59 8.74 5.34 11.60
N PRO A 60 8.65 6.57 12.16
CA PRO A 60 7.36 7.18 12.43
C PRO A 60 6.61 7.42 11.12
N GLY A 61 5.29 7.47 11.20
CA GLY A 61 4.40 7.74 10.07
C GLY A 61 3.49 6.58 9.68
N GLY A 62 3.60 5.42 10.34
CA GLY A 62 2.64 4.33 10.21
C GLY A 62 2.51 3.81 8.79
N PHE A 63 3.64 3.45 8.17
CA PHE A 63 3.70 3.11 6.75
C PHE A 63 3.43 1.62 6.50
N VAL A 64 2.49 1.34 5.60
CA VAL A 64 2.25 0.02 5.03
C VAL A 64 2.43 0.10 3.52
N TYR A 65 3.43 -0.60 3.00
CA TYR A 65 3.76 -0.62 1.58
C TYR A 65 3.08 -1.83 0.93
N LEU A 66 2.47 -1.62 -0.25
CA LEU A 66 1.84 -2.68 -1.02
C LEU A 66 2.30 -2.68 -2.48
N LEU A 67 2.38 -3.88 -3.05
CA LEU A 67 2.61 -4.15 -4.47
C LEU A 67 1.50 -5.06 -4.98
N PHE A 68 0.73 -4.59 -5.96
CA PHE A 68 -0.35 -5.33 -6.62
C PHE A 68 0.12 -5.97 -7.91
N ALA A 69 -0.58 -7.01 -8.36
CA ALA A 69 -0.37 -7.59 -9.68
C ALA A 69 -0.78 -6.65 -10.83
N ARG A 70 -1.63 -5.64 -10.56
CA ARG A 70 -2.18 -4.73 -11.57
C ARG A 70 -2.28 -3.30 -11.06
N VAL A 71 -2.02 -2.34 -11.96
CA VAL A 71 -2.17 -0.90 -11.68
C VAL A 71 -3.63 -0.54 -11.37
N GLU A 72 -4.60 -1.12 -12.08
CA GLU A 72 -6.01 -0.79 -11.88
C GLU A 72 -6.50 -1.20 -10.48
N ALA A 73 -6.05 -2.37 -9.98
CA ALA A 73 -6.36 -2.84 -8.64
C ALA A 73 -5.75 -1.92 -7.56
N ALA A 74 -4.48 -1.53 -7.74
CA ALA A 74 -3.83 -0.57 -6.86
C ALA A 74 -4.56 0.78 -6.84
N GLN A 75 -5.06 1.26 -7.98
CA GLN A 75 -5.81 2.51 -8.06
C GLN A 75 -7.14 2.45 -7.31
N GLN A 76 -7.90 1.36 -7.47
CA GLN A 76 -9.17 1.18 -6.76
C GLN A 76 -8.95 1.07 -5.24
N ALA A 77 -7.95 0.29 -4.82
CA ALA A 77 -7.57 0.19 -3.41
C ALA A 77 -7.13 1.55 -2.83
N ALA A 78 -6.28 2.30 -3.54
CA ALA A 78 -5.84 3.62 -3.12
C ALA A 78 -7.01 4.60 -2.94
N GLN A 79 -7.95 4.63 -3.89
CA GLN A 79 -9.15 5.46 -3.79
C GLN A 79 -10.06 5.04 -2.64
N SER A 80 -10.19 3.75 -2.38
CA SER A 80 -11.04 3.25 -1.29
C SER A 80 -10.42 3.47 0.09
N LEU A 81 -9.09 3.44 0.22
CA LEU A 81 -8.39 3.61 1.51
C LEU A 81 -8.15 5.08 1.84
N HIS A 82 -7.83 5.90 0.86
CA HIS A 82 -7.42 7.29 1.07
C HIS A 82 -8.50 8.12 1.77
N GLY A 83 -8.14 8.75 2.88
CA GLY A 83 -9.04 9.60 3.67
C GLY A 83 -9.93 8.83 4.65
N ARG A 84 -9.84 7.50 4.73
CA ARG A 84 -10.52 6.72 5.76
C ARG A 84 -9.94 7.00 7.14
N TRP A 85 -10.74 6.71 8.17
CA TRP A 85 -10.28 6.74 9.55
C TRP A 85 -9.96 5.32 10.02
N PHE A 86 -8.79 5.16 10.64
CA PHE A 86 -8.32 3.92 11.25
C PHE A 86 -7.76 4.25 12.64
N ALA A 87 -8.25 3.58 13.68
CA ALA A 87 -7.83 3.80 15.08
C ALA A 87 -7.72 5.29 15.49
N GLY A 88 -8.71 6.12 15.10
CA GLY A 88 -8.73 7.55 15.42
C GLY A 88 -7.76 8.42 14.61
N ARG A 89 -7.17 7.88 13.53
CA ARG A 89 -6.24 8.58 12.62
C ARG A 89 -6.81 8.58 11.21
N MET A 90 -6.68 9.70 10.49
CA MET A 90 -6.99 9.73 9.06
C MET A 90 -5.81 9.16 8.28
N ILE A 91 -6.03 8.11 7.51
CA ILE A 91 -5.02 7.48 6.67
C ILE A 91 -4.96 8.14 5.30
N THR A 92 -3.78 8.22 4.72
CA THR A 92 -3.58 8.72 3.36
C THR A 92 -2.80 7.70 2.55
N VAL A 93 -2.89 7.81 1.23
CA VAL A 93 -2.22 6.92 0.29
C VAL A 93 -1.45 7.76 -0.72
N ASP A 94 -0.22 7.35 -1.00
CA ASP A 94 0.60 7.86 -2.11
C ASP A 94 1.10 6.69 -2.96
N PHE A 95 1.06 6.85 -4.29
CA PHE A 95 1.69 5.91 -5.20
C PHE A 95 3.21 5.99 -5.12
N VAL A 96 3.87 4.84 -5.28
CA VAL A 96 5.32 4.69 -5.26
C VAL A 96 5.78 4.26 -6.64
N VAL A 97 6.87 4.85 -7.14
CA VAL A 97 7.47 4.41 -8.41
C VAL A 97 8.05 2.99 -8.20
N PRO A 98 7.78 2.01 -9.08
CA PRO A 98 8.22 0.64 -8.88
C PRO A 98 9.72 0.47 -8.58
N ASN A 99 10.59 1.22 -9.27
CA ASN A 99 12.03 1.18 -9.01
C ASN A 99 12.41 1.69 -7.61
N VAL A 100 11.68 2.68 -7.07
CA VAL A 100 11.88 3.16 -5.70
C VAL A 100 11.40 2.09 -4.71
N TYR A 101 10.28 1.43 -5.02
CA TYR A 101 9.77 0.32 -4.22
C TYR A 101 10.78 -0.83 -4.13
N THR A 102 11.30 -1.32 -5.26
CA THR A 102 12.27 -2.43 -5.29
C THR A 102 13.67 -2.05 -4.78
N SER A 103 14.04 -0.77 -4.83
CA SER A 103 15.26 -0.30 -4.13
C SER A 103 15.12 -0.39 -2.62
N LYS A 104 13.90 -0.19 -2.08
CA LYS A 104 13.60 -0.33 -0.65
C LYS A 104 13.41 -1.80 -0.25
N PHE A 105 12.83 -2.61 -1.14
CA PHE A 105 12.52 -4.03 -0.92
C PHE A 105 13.09 -4.88 -2.08
N PRO A 106 14.40 -5.19 -2.09
CA PRO A 106 15.01 -5.99 -3.15
C PRO A 106 14.36 -7.37 -3.34
N GLU A 107 13.86 -7.97 -2.26
CA GLU A 107 13.11 -9.23 -2.26
C GLU A 107 11.80 -9.16 -3.07
N ALA A 108 11.23 -7.96 -3.25
CA ALA A 108 10.02 -7.75 -4.04
C ALA A 108 10.30 -7.62 -5.55
N ALA A 109 11.55 -7.75 -6.01
CA ALA A 109 11.91 -7.60 -7.42
C ALA A 109 11.14 -8.57 -8.34
N GLN A 110 10.97 -9.83 -7.93
CA GLN A 110 10.22 -10.81 -8.70
C GLN A 110 8.72 -10.45 -8.78
N ALA A 111 8.15 -9.94 -7.69
CA ALA A 111 6.77 -9.46 -7.66
C ALA A 111 6.56 -8.27 -8.60
N ALA A 112 7.50 -7.32 -8.63
CA ALA A 112 7.45 -6.18 -9.54
C ALA A 112 7.53 -6.62 -11.02
N GLN A 113 8.37 -7.61 -11.34
CA GLN A 113 8.45 -8.19 -12.68
C GLN A 113 7.12 -8.85 -13.09
N THR A 114 6.49 -9.60 -12.17
CA THR A 114 5.17 -10.18 -12.39
C THR A 114 4.13 -9.11 -12.72
N ALA A 115 4.06 -8.03 -11.93
CA ALA A 115 3.10 -6.94 -12.17
C ALA A 115 3.31 -6.22 -13.53
N LEU A 116 4.58 -6.01 -13.93
CA LEU A 116 4.92 -5.43 -15.23
C LEU A 116 4.48 -6.34 -16.39
N ALA A 117 4.71 -7.65 -16.28
CA ALA A 117 4.30 -8.62 -17.30
C ALA A 117 2.77 -8.71 -17.43
N THR A 118 2.03 -8.73 -16.31
CA THR A 118 0.56 -8.73 -16.32
C THR A 118 -0.02 -7.49 -16.99
N SER A 119 0.60 -6.33 -16.77
CA SER A 119 0.17 -5.06 -17.38
C SER A 119 0.39 -5.02 -18.90
N GLN A 120 1.38 -5.74 -19.42
CA GLN A 120 1.66 -5.84 -20.85
C GLN A 120 0.71 -6.83 -21.56
N ASN A 121 0.38 -7.94 -20.90
CA ASN A 121 -0.49 -8.98 -21.46
C ASN A 121 -1.97 -8.56 -21.53
N ALA A 122 -2.40 -7.57 -20.73
CA ALA A 122 -3.78 -7.08 -20.72
C ALA A 122 -4.13 -6.17 -21.93
N ARG A 123 -3.17 -5.77 -22.76
CA ARG A 123 -3.40 -4.95 -23.98
C ARG A 123 -3.61 -5.78 -25.25
N GLY A 124 -3.69 -7.11 -25.14
CA GLY A 124 -3.72 -8.05 -26.27
C GLY A 124 -5.09 -8.62 -26.66
N TYR A 125 -6.21 -8.10 -26.15
CA TYR A 125 -7.56 -8.55 -26.51
C TYR A 125 -8.49 -7.36 -26.77
#